data_AF-A5FFK9-F1
#
_entry.id   AF-A5FFK9-F1
#
_cell.length_a   1.000
_cell.length_b   1.000
_cell.length_c   1.000
_cell.angle_alpha   90.00
_cell.angle_beta   90.00
_cell.angle_gamma   90.00
#
_symmetry.space_group_name_H-M   'P 1'
#
loop_
_entity.id
_entity.type
_entity.pdbx_description
1 polymer ?
#
loop_
_entity_poly.entity_id
_entity_poly.type
_entity_poly.pdbx_seq_one_letter_code
_entity_poly.pdbx_strand_id
1 'polypeptide(L)'
;MNSNFFNQIRQMDISGDLHLTIAKSTEGILVVSVMLKNEACGDNAKNIIPPLNLRGTAEELDSGFFHTITAPMQSASGLMADMESFMKQLEQVKMQSAKEKQKADAQKKQHEAKDKRFSDAMTKAEELENRADSVRLG
;
A
#
# COMPACT_ATOMS: atom_id res chain seq x y z
N MET A 1 -4.67 36.04 26.41
CA MET A 1 -3.81 34.83 26.41
C MET A 1 -3.31 34.62 24.99
N ASN A 2 -1.99 34.48 24.78
CA ASN A 2 -1.46 34.15 23.45
C ASN A 2 -1.81 32.68 23.13
N SER A 3 -2.84 32.49 22.32
CA SER A 3 -3.17 31.19 21.75
C SER A 3 -2.09 30.81 20.73
N ASN A 4 -1.28 29.79 21.03
CA ASN A 4 -0.28 29.28 20.11
C ASN A 4 -0.91 28.26 19.14
N PHE A 5 -1.91 28.70 18.37
CA PHE A 5 -2.69 27.86 17.46
C PHE A 5 -1.79 26.96 16.59
N PHE A 6 -0.81 27.55 15.88
CA PHE A 6 0.07 26.78 14.99
C PHE A 6 1.04 25.85 15.73
N ASN A 7 1.42 26.15 16.98
CA ASN A 7 2.24 25.22 17.76
C ASN A 7 1.44 23.98 18.18
N GLN A 8 0.16 24.16 18.52
CA GLN A 8 -0.74 23.04 18.81
C GLN A 8 -0.89 22.16 17.56
N ILE A 9 -1.07 22.77 16.37
CA ILE A 9 -1.08 22.03 15.10
C ILE A 9 0.20 21.21 14.91
N ARG A 10 1.36 21.83 15.12
CA ARG A 10 2.67 21.16 15.00
C ARG A 10 2.86 20.03 16.01
N GLN A 11 2.24 20.11 17.19
CA GLN A 11 2.31 19.09 18.23
C GLN A 11 1.38 17.92 17.98
N MET A 12 0.39 18.06 17.09
CA MET A 12 -0.40 16.92 16.65
C MET A 12 0.48 16.01 15.81
N ASP A 13 0.64 14.77 16.26
CA ASP A 13 1.34 13.72 15.53
C ASP A 13 0.45 13.17 14.40
N ILE A 14 0.30 13.98 13.34
CA ILE A 14 -0.53 13.69 12.16
C ILE A 14 0.25 13.91 10.87
N SER A 15 -0.11 13.17 9.83
CA SER A 15 0.47 13.29 8.49
C SER A 15 -0.59 13.67 7.46
N GLY A 16 -0.29 14.69 6.66
CA GLY A 16 -1.17 15.21 5.61
C GLY A 16 -1.59 16.66 5.85
N ASP A 17 -2.59 17.08 5.09
CA ASP A 17 -3.14 18.43 5.08
C ASP A 17 -4.36 18.51 6.01
N LEU A 18 -4.31 19.42 6.98
CA LEU A 18 -5.46 19.71 7.84
C LEU A 18 -6.31 20.82 7.21
N HIS A 19 -7.47 20.44 6.68
CA HIS A 19 -8.46 21.37 6.13
C HIS A 19 -9.39 21.86 7.24
N LEU A 20 -9.46 23.17 7.40
CA LEU A 20 -10.32 23.84 8.38
C LEU A 20 -11.31 24.77 7.67
N THR A 21 -12.60 24.51 7.83
CA THR A 21 -13.67 25.39 7.34
C THR A 21 -14.42 25.96 8.53
N ILE A 22 -14.56 27.28 8.58
CA ILE A 22 -15.26 27.98 9.68
C ILE A 22 -16.41 28.78 9.07
N ALA A 23 -17.63 28.42 9.45
CA ALA A 23 -18.85 29.13 9.09
C ALA A 23 -19.38 29.91 10.29
N LYS A 24 -19.79 31.16 10.06
CA LYS A 24 -20.52 31.96 11.04
C LYS A 24 -22.01 31.69 10.89
N SER A 25 -22.65 31.27 11.96
CA SER A 25 -24.11 31.15 12.05
C SER A 25 -24.71 32.45 12.60
N THR A 26 -26.04 32.54 12.55
CA THR A 26 -26.80 33.52 13.34
C THR A 26 -26.48 33.37 14.83
N GLU A 27 -26.66 34.45 15.60
CA GLU A 27 -26.52 34.47 17.07
C GLU A 27 -25.10 34.23 17.62
N GLY A 28 -24.06 34.51 16.83
CA GLY A 28 -22.67 34.45 17.32
C GLY A 28 -22.11 33.03 17.48
N ILE A 29 -22.81 32.03 16.96
CA ILE A 29 -22.34 30.64 16.92
C ILE A 29 -21.46 30.41 15.70
N LEU A 30 -20.41 29.62 15.87
CA LEU A 30 -19.54 29.13 14.81
C LEU A 30 -19.77 27.65 14.57
N VAL A 31 -19.70 27.24 13.31
CA VAL A 31 -19.65 25.84 12.88
C VAL A 31 -18.29 25.61 12.24
N VAL A 32 -17.52 24.67 12.79
CA VAL A 32 -16.16 24.38 12.37
C VAL A 32 -16.07 22.95 11.85
N SER A 33 -15.63 22.78 10.61
CA SER A 33 -15.39 21.49 9.98
C SER A 33 -13.90 21.24 9.87
N VAL A 34 -13.42 20.12 10.40
CA VAL A 34 -12.02 19.71 10.42
C VAL A 34 -11.87 18.41 9.65
N MET A 35 -11.04 18.40 8.62
CA MET A 35 -10.81 17.22 7.78
C MET A 35 -9.32 17.03 7.53
N LEU A 36 -8.82 15.83 7.77
CA LEU A 36 -7.47 15.45 7.41
C LEU A 36 -7.46 14.83 6.00
N LYS A 37 -6.58 15.31 5.14
CA LYS A 37 -6.33 14.72 3.82
C LYS A 37 -4.90 14.23 3.72
N ASN A 38 -4.70 12.99 3.29
CA ASN A 38 -3.37 12.44 3.09
C ASN A 38 -3.24 11.87 1.68
N GLU A 39 -2.53 12.59 0.80
CA GLU A 39 -2.30 12.15 -0.58
C GLU A 39 -1.28 11.01 -0.69
N ALA A 40 -0.49 10.75 0.36
CA ALA A 40 0.41 9.61 0.39
C ALA A 40 -0.32 8.28 0.57
N CYS A 41 -1.57 8.29 1.03
CA CYS A 41 -2.41 7.09 1.09
C CYS A 41 -3.01 6.82 -0.31
N GLY A 42 -2.60 5.71 -0.93
CA GLY A 42 -3.10 5.28 -2.23
C GLY A 42 -4.51 4.68 -2.20
N ASP A 43 -5.05 4.36 -1.03
CA ASP A 43 -6.40 3.82 -0.89
C ASP A 43 -7.47 4.91 -1.05
N ASN A 44 -8.41 4.72 -2.00
CA ASN A 44 -9.52 5.65 -2.25
C ASN A 44 -10.55 5.68 -1.12
N ALA A 45 -10.60 4.66 -0.25
CA ALA A 45 -11.47 4.65 0.92
C ALA A 45 -11.17 5.81 1.89
N LYS A 46 -9.95 6.39 1.82
CA LYS A 46 -9.58 7.60 2.55
C LYS A 46 -10.57 8.77 2.33
N ASN A 47 -11.20 8.83 1.15
CA ASN A 47 -12.15 9.87 0.78
C ASN A 47 -13.52 9.73 1.46
N ILE A 48 -13.78 8.58 2.10
CA ILE A 48 -15.04 8.29 2.82
C ILE A 48 -14.94 8.76 4.28
N ILE A 49 -13.73 9.00 4.80
CA ILE A 49 -13.52 9.48 6.16
C ILE A 49 -14.21 10.85 6.30
N PRO A 50 -15.25 10.97 7.16
CA PRO A 50 -16.02 12.18 7.25
C PRO A 50 -15.24 13.28 7.99
N PRO A 51 -15.54 14.57 7.73
CA PRO A 51 -15.01 15.65 8.54
C PRO A 51 -15.58 15.60 9.95
N LEU A 52 -14.79 16.04 10.93
CA LEU A 52 -15.26 16.31 12.28
C LEU A 52 -15.89 17.70 12.33
N ASN A 53 -17.18 17.77 12.65
CA ASN A 53 -17.91 19.04 12.76
C ASN A 53 -18.10 19.41 14.23
N LEU A 54 -17.76 20.65 14.58
CA LEU A 54 -17.92 21.26 15.88
C LEU A 54 -18.87 22.45 15.76
N ARG A 55 -19.62 22.72 16.83
CA ARG A 55 -20.51 23.88 16.93
C ARG A 55 -20.38 24.49 18.31
N GLY A 56 -20.20 25.80 18.38
CA GLY A 56 -20.10 26.51 19.66
C GLY A 56 -19.87 28.00 19.47
N THR A 57 -19.85 28.72 20.59
CA THR A 57 -19.36 30.09 20.65
C THR A 57 -17.85 30.13 20.40
N ALA A 58 -17.31 31.33 20.13
CA ALA A 58 -15.87 31.50 19.99
C ALA A 58 -15.10 31.04 21.25
N GLU A 59 -15.63 31.32 22.44
CA GLU A 59 -14.99 31.01 23.72
C GLU A 59 -14.94 29.49 24.00
N GLU A 60 -16.02 28.76 23.69
CA GLU A 60 -16.06 27.30 23.78
C GLU A 60 -15.09 26.64 22.81
N LEU A 61 -15.02 27.16 21.57
CA LEU A 61 -14.10 26.64 20.57
C LEU A 61 -12.65 26.95 20.95
N ASP A 62 -12.32 28.18 21.33
CA ASP A 62 -10.94 28.54 21.70
C ASP A 62 -10.40 27.70 22.86
N SER A 63 -11.26 27.36 23.84
CA SER A 63 -10.87 26.55 25.01
C SER A 63 -10.85 25.05 24.74
N GLY A 64 -11.77 24.54 23.89
CA GLY A 64 -11.99 23.11 23.69
C GLY A 64 -11.50 22.53 22.36
N PHE A 65 -11.10 23.36 21.39
CA PHE A 65 -10.86 22.92 20.01
C PHE A 65 -9.81 21.80 19.92
N PHE A 66 -8.58 22.04 20.39
CA PHE A 66 -7.51 21.04 20.29
C PHE A 66 -7.77 19.80 21.15
N HIS A 67 -8.35 19.97 22.34
CA HIS A 67 -8.77 18.83 23.16
C HIS A 67 -9.73 17.90 22.39
N THR A 68 -10.62 18.48 21.59
CA THR A 68 -11.63 17.73 20.84
C THR A 68 -11.08 17.14 19.54
N ILE A 69 -10.22 17.86 18.81
CA ILE A 69 -9.81 17.43 17.46
C ILE A 69 -8.59 16.51 17.45
N THR A 70 -7.70 16.57 18.45
CA THR A 70 -6.39 15.90 18.38
C THR A 70 -6.54 14.38 18.25
N ALA A 71 -7.29 13.72 19.13
CA ALA A 71 -7.43 12.27 19.10
C ALA A 71 -8.15 11.74 17.83
N PRO A 72 -9.25 12.36 17.35
CA PRO A 72 -9.86 11.99 16.07
C PRO A 72 -8.92 12.17 14.87
N MET A 73 -8.17 13.27 14.81
CA MET A 73 -7.24 13.51 13.69
C MET A 73 -6.05 12.54 13.71
N GLN A 74 -5.54 12.18 14.89
CA GLN A 74 -4.52 11.14 15.04
C GLN A 74 -5.05 9.77 14.61
N SER A 75 -6.28 9.42 14.98
CA SER A 75 -6.93 8.17 14.54
C SER A 75 -7.07 8.10 13.02
N ALA A 76 -7.53 9.19 12.38
CA ALA A 76 -7.63 9.27 10.92
C ALA A 76 -6.25 9.17 10.25
N SER A 77 -5.25 9.86 10.79
CA SER A 77 -3.87 9.81 10.30
C SER A 77 -3.28 8.40 10.37
N GLY A 78 -3.42 7.74 11.51
CA GLY A 78 -2.94 6.36 11.73
C GLY A 78 -3.60 5.38 10.77
N LEU A 79 -4.94 5.46 10.62
CA LEU A 79 -5.66 4.61 9.68
C LEU A 79 -5.16 4.77 8.23
N MET A 80 -4.93 6.01 7.77
CA MET A 80 -4.39 6.26 6.43
C MET A 80 -2.96 5.71 6.25
N ALA A 81 -2.13 5.80 7.29
CA ALA A 81 -0.79 5.22 7.28
C ALA A 81 -0.83 3.68 7.22
N ASP A 82 -1.73 3.06 7.98
CA ASP A 82 -1.93 1.60 7.99
C ASP A 82 -2.45 1.10 6.65
N MET A 83 -3.43 1.78 6.05
CA MET A 83 -3.96 1.44 4.71
C MET A 83 -2.83 1.47 3.67
N GLU A 84 -2.03 2.52 3.64
CA GLU A 84 -0.92 2.66 2.71
C GLU A 84 0.17 1.58 2.91
N SER A 85 0.55 1.35 4.17
CA SER A 85 1.55 0.34 4.54
C SER A 85 1.08 -1.06 4.12
N PHE A 86 -0.17 -1.40 4.42
CA PHE A 86 -0.77 -2.68 4.07
C PHE A 86 -0.82 -2.88 2.55
N MET A 87 -1.26 -1.87 1.79
CA MET A 87 -1.29 -1.93 0.33
C MET A 87 0.09 -2.17 -0.27
N LYS A 88 1.12 -1.44 0.20
CA LYS A 88 2.51 -1.64 -0.23
C LYS A 88 3.02 -3.04 0.05
N GLN A 89 2.77 -3.57 1.25
CA GLN A 89 3.17 -4.94 1.61
C GLN A 89 2.45 -5.98 0.73
N LEU A 90 1.16 -5.77 0.46
CA LEU A 90 0.36 -6.64 -0.38
C LEU A 90 0.87 -6.65 -1.84
N GLU A 91 1.25 -5.50 -2.39
CA GLU A 91 1.91 -5.36 -3.69
C GLU A 91 3.23 -6.15 -3.73
N GLN A 92 4.06 -6.01 -2.69
CA GLN A 92 5.35 -6.71 -2.59
C GLN A 92 5.18 -8.23 -2.56
N VAL A 93 4.22 -8.74 -1.77
CA VAL A 93 3.93 -10.18 -1.70
C VAL A 93 3.46 -10.70 -3.06
N LYS A 94 2.59 -9.95 -3.76
CA LYS A 94 2.14 -10.32 -5.12
C LYS A 94 3.32 -10.38 -6.11
N MET A 95 4.21 -9.38 -6.08
CA MET A 95 5.40 -9.36 -6.93
C MET A 95 6.33 -10.55 -6.65
N GLN A 96 6.55 -10.87 -5.36
CA GLN A 96 7.40 -11.98 -4.97
C GLN A 96 6.81 -13.32 -5.42
N SER A 97 5.50 -13.53 -5.22
CA SER A 97 4.80 -14.74 -5.66
C SER A 97 4.88 -14.92 -7.19
N ALA A 98 4.70 -13.85 -7.96
CA ALA A 98 4.84 -13.88 -9.41
C ALA A 98 6.27 -14.25 -9.86
N LYS A 99 7.30 -13.69 -9.20
CA LYS A 99 8.71 -14.01 -9.47
C LYS A 99 9.04 -15.47 -9.17
N GLU A 100 8.54 -16.00 -8.05
CA GLU A 100 8.75 -17.40 -7.68
C GLU A 100 8.10 -18.36 -8.67
N LYS A 101 6.86 -18.06 -9.10
CA LYS A 101 6.18 -18.84 -10.15
C LYS A 101 6.97 -18.83 -11.47
N GLN A 102 7.45 -17.66 -11.91
CA GLN A 102 8.26 -17.55 -13.12
C GLN A 102 9.58 -18.32 -13.02
N LYS A 103 10.25 -18.31 -11.86
CA LYS A 103 11.47 -19.10 -11.63
C LYS A 103 11.19 -20.60 -11.72
N ALA A 104 10.11 -21.06 -11.09
CA ALA A 104 9.71 -22.47 -11.14
C ALA A 104 9.41 -22.93 -12.58
N ASP A 105 8.66 -22.13 -13.35
CA ASP A 105 8.35 -22.42 -14.74
C ASP A 105 9.61 -22.44 -15.63
N ALA A 106 10.53 -21.52 -15.41
CA ALA A 106 11.81 -21.48 -16.15
C ALA A 106 12.69 -22.69 -15.84
N GLN A 107 12.77 -23.12 -14.56
CA GLN A 107 13.50 -24.31 -14.15
C GLN A 107 12.90 -25.57 -14.76
N LYS A 108 11.56 -25.71 -14.75
CA LYS A 108 10.86 -26.84 -15.37
C LYS A 108 11.15 -26.93 -16.87
N LYS A 109 11.05 -25.82 -17.60
CA LYS A 109 11.38 -25.76 -19.04
C LYS A 109 12.84 -26.12 -19.31
N GLN A 110 13.77 -25.68 -18.44
CA GLN A 110 15.18 -26.04 -18.59
C GLN A 110 15.42 -27.54 -18.36
N HIS A 111 14.76 -28.15 -17.38
CA HIS A 111 14.84 -29.58 -17.12
C HIS A 111 14.29 -30.38 -18.31
N GLU A 112 13.08 -30.06 -18.77
CA GLU A 112 12.46 -30.72 -19.94
C GLU A 112 13.32 -30.59 -21.21
N ALA A 113 13.97 -29.45 -21.42
CA ALA A 113 14.87 -29.25 -22.56
C ALA A 113 16.17 -30.07 -22.44
N LYS A 114 16.71 -30.23 -21.23
CA LYS A 114 17.88 -31.09 -20.99
C LYS A 114 17.52 -32.56 -21.20
N ASP A 115 16.41 -33.02 -20.63
CA ASP A 115 15.96 -34.41 -20.75
C ASP A 115 15.75 -34.81 -22.22
N LYS A 116 15.09 -33.95 -23.00
CA LYS A 116 14.90 -34.18 -24.45
C LYS A 116 16.24 -34.31 -25.18
N ARG A 117 17.19 -33.40 -24.92
CA ARG A 117 18.53 -33.46 -25.54
C ARG A 117 19.30 -34.73 -25.16
N PHE A 118 19.19 -35.18 -23.91
CA PHE A 118 19.82 -36.42 -23.48
C PHE A 118 19.19 -37.64 -24.16
N SER A 119 17.86 -37.71 -24.23
CA SER A 119 17.14 -38.78 -24.92
C SER A 119 17.52 -38.85 -26.40
N ASP A 120 17.50 -37.72 -27.12
CA ASP A 120 17.84 -37.67 -28.55
C ASP A 120 19.29 -38.12 -28.81
N ALA A 121 20.22 -37.73 -27.93
CA ALA A 121 21.63 -38.13 -28.05
C ALA A 121 21.83 -39.63 -27.82
N MET A 122 21.09 -40.22 -26.87
CA MET A 122 21.14 -41.65 -26.57
C MET A 122 20.59 -42.48 -27.73
N THR A 123 19.41 -42.12 -28.25
CA THR A 123 18.81 -42.79 -29.42
C THR A 123 19.75 -42.72 -30.63
N LYS A 124 20.38 -41.57 -30.87
CA LYS A 124 21.36 -41.43 -31.96
C LYS A 124 22.61 -42.28 -31.76
N ALA A 125 23.07 -42.45 -30.52
CA ALA A 125 24.21 -43.31 -30.21
C ALA A 125 23.86 -44.79 -30.45
N GLU A 126 22.69 -45.25 -30.00
CA GLU A 126 22.18 -46.61 -30.25
C GLU A 126 22.02 -46.90 -31.75
N GLU A 127 21.51 -45.94 -32.54
CA GLU A 127 21.43 -46.08 -33.99
C GLU A 127 22.81 -46.24 -34.65
N LEU A 128 23.82 -45.49 -34.18
CA LEU A 128 25.18 -45.57 -34.70
C LEU A 128 25.86 -46.89 -34.32
N GLU A 129 25.64 -47.38 -33.10
CA GLU A 129 26.17 -48.66 -32.62
C GLU A 129 25.55 -49.83 -33.39
N ASN A 130 24.22 -49.87 -33.51
CA ASN A 130 23.52 -50.86 -34.31
C ASN A 130 24.00 -50.87 -35.77
N ARG A 131 24.25 -49.69 -36.37
CA ARG A 131 24.80 -49.58 -37.73
C ARG A 131 26.25 -50.06 -37.80
N ALA A 132 27.08 -49.77 -36.80
CA ALA A 132 28.47 -50.21 -36.76
C ALA A 132 28.58 -51.74 -36.63
N ASP A 133 27.75 -52.34 -35.79
CA ASP A 133 27.68 -53.79 -35.63
C ASP A 133 27.18 -54.49 -36.90
N SER A 134 26.20 -53.89 -37.58
CA SER A 134 25.70 -54.37 -38.88
C SER A 134 26.78 -54.38 -39.97
N VAL A 135 27.71 -53.43 -39.96
CA VAL A 135 28.82 -53.33 -40.92
C VAL A 135 29.98 -54.28 -40.57
N ARG A 136 30.10 -54.69 -39.29
CA ARG A 136 31.19 -55.55 -38.81
C ARG A 136 30.89 -57.05 -38.95
N LEU A 137 29.62 -57.41 -39.10
CA LEU A 137 29.10 -58.77 -39.26
C LEU A 137 28.84 -59.19 -40.73
N GLY A 138 29.07 -58.29 -41.69
CA GLY A 138 29.01 -58.57 -43.14
C GLY A 138 30.41 -58.63 -43.76
#